data_AF-A0A7Z9LBI2-F1
#
_entry.id   AF-A0A7Z9LBI2-F1
#
_cell.length_a   1.000
_cell.length_b   1.000
_cell.length_c   1.000
_cell.angle_alpha   90.00
_cell.angle_beta   90.00
_cell.angle_gamma   90.00
#
_symmetry.space_group_name_H-M   'P 1'
#
loop_
_entity.id
_entity.type
_entity.pdbx_description
1 polymer ?
#
loop_
_entity_poly.entity_id
_entity_poly.type
_entity_poly.pdbx_seq_one_letter_code
_entity_poly.pdbx_strand_id
1 'polypeptide(L)'
;MAMVPEKEVDRSSPVPRKLYKTGEIMAHTGISRQTLHNYTLFGLIREEERTPSGHRLYAEEVFIRLAKINDLKEKLSLREIKEMVEKGRI
;
A
#
# COMPACT_ATOMS: atom_id res chain seq x y z
N MET A 1 -2.09 8.09 -29.54
CA MET A 1 -1.66 8.28 -28.14
C MET A 1 -2.40 7.22 -27.32
N ALA A 2 -1.74 6.10 -27.01
CA ALA A 2 -2.38 4.98 -26.32
C ALA A 2 -2.60 5.37 -24.85
N MET A 3 -3.84 5.68 -24.49
CA MET A 3 -4.23 5.95 -23.12
C MET A 3 -4.52 4.61 -22.45
N VAL A 4 -3.91 4.43 -21.28
CA VAL A 4 -3.81 3.23 -20.44
C VAL A 4 -5.14 2.48 -20.24
N PRO A 5 -5.13 1.15 -20.06
CA PRO A 5 -6.34 0.38 -19.85
C PRO A 5 -6.98 0.77 -18.51
N GLU A 6 -8.23 1.22 -18.57
CA GLU A 6 -9.09 1.49 -17.43
C GLU A 6 -9.25 0.19 -16.62
N LYS A 7 -8.51 0.07 -15.52
CA LYS A 7 -8.68 -1.04 -14.58
C LYS A 7 -10.15 -1.12 -14.19
N GLU A 8 -10.71 -2.30 -14.40
CA GLU A 8 -12.08 -2.72 -14.14
C GLU A 8 -12.58 -2.20 -12.77
N VAL A 9 -13.31 -1.09 -12.80
CA VAL A 9 -14.02 -0.56 -11.64
C VAL A 9 -15.18 -1.52 -11.37
N ASP A 10 -15.05 -2.30 -10.30
CA ASP A 10 -16.13 -3.09 -9.69
C ASP A 10 -17.39 -2.22 -9.54
N ARG A 11 -18.38 -2.47 -10.40
CA ARG A 11 -19.60 -1.66 -10.55
C ARG A 11 -20.64 -1.91 -9.44
N SER A 12 -20.26 -2.57 -8.35
CA SER A 12 -21.21 -3.05 -7.34
C SER A 12 -21.39 -2.12 -6.13
N SER A 13 -20.65 -1.00 -6.05
CA SER A 13 -20.84 0.00 -4.99
C SER A 13 -21.01 1.41 -5.58
N PRO A 14 -22.08 2.15 -5.22
CA PRO A 14 -22.31 3.51 -5.71
C PRO A 14 -21.34 4.55 -5.10
N VAL A 15 -20.42 4.12 -4.23
CA VAL A 15 -19.48 4.99 -3.52
C VAL A 15 -18.07 4.76 -4.08
N PRO A 16 -17.36 5.81 -4.53
CA PRO A 16 -15.99 5.70 -5.00
C PRO A 16 -15.07 5.17 -3.88
N ARG A 17 -14.14 4.29 -4.24
CA ARG A 17 -13.15 3.74 -3.29
C ARG A 17 -12.28 4.87 -2.73
N LYS A 18 -12.13 4.91 -1.40
CA LYS A 18 -11.28 5.91 -0.73
C LYS A 18 -9.82 5.55 -0.90
N LEU A 19 -9.04 6.53 -1.39
CA LEU A 19 -7.59 6.44 -1.43
C LEU A 19 -6.96 7.38 -0.40
N TYR A 20 -5.87 6.92 0.20
CA TYR A 20 -5.16 7.58 1.28
C TYR A 20 -3.81 8.08 0.78
N LYS A 21 -3.48 9.33 1.10
CA LYS A 21 -2.15 9.88 0.88
C LYS A 21 -1.17 9.35 1.92
N THR A 22 0.12 9.40 1.60
CA THR A 22 1.22 9.09 2.54
C THR A 22 1.04 9.74 3.92
N GLY A 23 0.66 11.02 3.98
CA GLY A 23 0.47 11.72 5.25
C GLY A 23 -0.67 11.16 6.12
N GLU A 24 -1.77 10.75 5.49
CA GLU A 24 -2.90 10.13 6.19
C GLU A 24 -2.50 8.76 6.74
N ILE A 25 -1.77 7.96 5.95
CA ILE A 25 -1.29 6.65 6.41
C ILE A 25 -0.35 6.81 7.61
N MET A 26 0.57 7.76 7.55
CA MET A 26 1.47 8.06 8.67
C MET A 26 0.69 8.46 9.93
N ALA A 27 -0.33 9.31 9.80
CA ALA A 27 -1.15 9.74 10.92
C ALA A 27 -1.94 8.58 11.55
N HIS A 28 -2.45 7.65 10.74
CA HIS A 28 -3.25 6.51 11.23
C HIS A 28 -2.41 5.35 11.78
N THR A 29 -1.19 5.14 11.27
CA THR A 29 -0.37 3.97 11.62
C THR A 29 0.83 4.29 12.51
N GLY A 30 1.19 5.58 12.65
CA GLY A 30 2.37 6.01 13.39
C GLY A 30 3.70 5.70 12.72
N ILE A 31 3.71 5.11 11.52
CA ILE A 31 4.97 4.83 10.80
C ILE A 31 5.56 6.12 10.21
N SER A 32 6.89 6.18 10.15
CA SER A 32 7.58 7.32 9.55
C SER A 32 7.43 7.33 8.03
N ARG A 33 7.56 8.53 7.42
CA ARG A 33 7.59 8.69 5.96
C ARG A 33 8.64 7.79 5.30
N GLN A 34 9.83 7.70 5.91
CA GLN A 34 10.92 6.85 5.42
C GLN A 34 10.54 5.37 5.44
N THR A 35 9.84 4.92 6.50
CA THR A 35 9.37 3.53 6.59
C THR A 35 8.36 3.20 5.51
N LEU A 36 7.34 4.05 5.33
CA LEU A 36 6.37 3.87 4.26
C LEU A 36 7.07 3.84 2.89
N HIS A 37 7.96 4.80 2.64
CA HIS A 37 8.74 4.85 1.39
C HIS A 37 9.55 3.57 1.14
N ASN A 38 10.26 3.09 2.16
CA ASN A 38 11.05 1.86 2.07
C ASN A 38 10.15 0.65 1.80
N TYR A 39 9.00 0.55 2.45
CA TYR A 39 8.05 -0.55 2.23
C TYR A 39 7.51 -0.54 0.81
N THR A 40 7.23 0.64 0.26
CA THR A 40 6.81 0.73 -1.14
C THR A 40 7.94 0.40 -2.11
N LEU A 41 9.17 0.85 -1.86
CA LEU A 41 10.33 0.51 -2.69
C LEU A 41 10.64 -1.00 -2.68
N PHE A 42 10.50 -1.66 -1.54
CA PHE A 42 10.71 -3.09 -1.42
C PHE A 42 9.52 -3.93 -1.91
N GLY A 43 8.43 -3.28 -2.34
CA GLY A 43 7.22 -3.96 -2.82
C GLY A 43 6.40 -4.63 -1.72
N LEU A 44 6.67 -4.29 -0.45
CA LEU A 44 5.91 -4.79 0.71
C LEU A 44 4.49 -4.21 0.72
N ILE A 45 4.36 -2.97 0.29
CA ILE A 45 3.09 -2.29 0.01
C ILE A 45 3.17 -1.69 -1.40
N ARG A 46 2.02 -1.39 -2.00
CA ARG A 46 1.95 -0.81 -3.35
C ARG A 46 0.97 0.35 -3.36
N GLU A 47 1.34 1.44 -4.02
CA GLU A 47 0.37 2.46 -4.37
C GLU A 47 -0.65 1.90 -5.37
N GLU A 48 -1.90 2.35 -5.27
CA GLU A 48 -2.91 2.06 -6.29
C GLU A 48 -2.81 3.10 -7.42
N GLU A 49 -2.62 4.37 -7.04
CA GLU A 49 -2.61 5.49 -7.96
C GLU A 49 -1.57 6.55 -7.56
N ARG A 50 -1.38 7.53 -8.46
CA ARG A 50 -0.62 8.74 -8.18
C ARG A 50 -1.43 9.96 -8.54
N THR A 51 -1.32 11.02 -7.74
CA THR A 51 -1.92 12.31 -8.08
C THR A 51 -1.21 12.91 -9.31
N PRO A 52 -1.82 13.88 -10.01
CA PRO A 52 -1.16 14.60 -11.11
C PRO A 52 0.17 15.25 -10.71
N SER A 53 0.30 15.67 -9.45
CA SER A 53 1.54 16.21 -8.87
C SER A 53 2.57 15.15 -8.47
N GLY A 54 2.28 13.86 -8.65
CA GLY A 54 3.18 12.74 -8.36
C GLY A 54 3.10 12.13 -6.96
N HIS A 55 2.13 12.53 -6.12
CA HIS A 55 1.97 11.96 -4.79
C HIS A 55 1.34 10.56 -4.86
N ARG A 56 1.82 9.62 -4.03
CA ARG A 56 1.29 8.26 -3.96
C ARG A 56 -0.04 8.21 -3.22
N LEU A 57 -0.95 7.42 -3.77
CA LEU A 57 -2.28 7.13 -3.22
C LEU A 57 -2.40 5.62 -2.99
N TYR A 58 -2.89 5.23 -1.82
CA TYR A 58 -3.01 3.84 -1.42
C TYR A 58 -4.46 3.52 -1.08
N ALA A 59 -4.91 2.32 -1.44
CA ALA A 59 -6.21 1.83 -1.01
C ALA A 59 -6.19 1.45 0.48
N GLU A 60 -7.37 1.26 1.07
CA GLU A 60 -7.54 0.98 2.50
C GLU A 60 -6.84 -0.32 2.95
N GLU A 61 -6.69 -1.28 2.04
CA GLU A 61 -6.00 -2.56 2.24
C GLU A 61 -4.54 -2.37 2.71
N VAL A 62 -3.94 -1.21 2.45
CA VAL A 62 -2.60 -0.88 2.94
C VAL A 62 -2.52 -0.94 4.48
N PHE A 63 -3.58 -0.55 5.19
CA PHE A 63 -3.59 -0.55 6.66
C PHE A 63 -3.52 -1.97 7.22
N ILE A 64 -4.32 -2.87 6.65
CA ILE A 64 -4.31 -4.30 7.01
C ILE A 64 -2.93 -4.88 6.75
N ARG A 65 -2.33 -4.54 5.61
CA ARG A 65 -1.00 -5.02 5.21
C ARG A 65 0.09 -4.50 6.14
N LEU A 66 0.05 -3.21 6.51
CA LEU A 66 0.98 -2.59 7.44
C LEU A 66 0.88 -3.19 8.84
N ALA A 67 -0.33 -3.46 9.34
CA ALA A 67 -0.53 -4.14 10.63
C ALA A 67 0.14 -5.52 10.62
N LYS A 68 -0.13 -6.35 9.59
CA LYS A 68 0.52 -7.67 9.45
C LYS A 68 2.05 -7.57 9.40
N ILE A 69 2.59 -6.64 8.62
CA ILE A 69 4.05 -6.42 8.54
C ILE A 69 4.61 -6.06 9.92
N ASN A 70 3.91 -5.21 10.67
CA ASN A 70 4.33 -4.82 12.00
C ASN A 70 4.35 -6.00 12.98
N ASP A 71 3.32 -6.83 12.98
CA ASP A 71 3.23 -8.03 13.84
C ASP A 71 4.33 -9.05 13.50
N LEU A 72 4.65 -9.21 12.21
CA LEU A 72 5.70 -10.13 11.76
C LEU A 72 7.12 -9.64 12.07
N LYS A 73 7.34 -8.32 12.16
CA LYS A 73 8.67 -7.75 12.46
C LYS A 73 9.20 -8.12 13.84
N GLU A 74 8.36 -8.55 14.76
CA GLU A 74 8.81 -9.05 16.06
C GLU A 74 9.54 -10.40 15.96
N LYS A 75 9.28 -11.16 14.88
CA LYS A 75 9.73 -12.55 14.74
C LYS A 75 10.56 -12.81 13.48
N LEU A 76 10.44 -11.95 12.47
CA LEU A 76 11.02 -12.14 11.14
C LEU A 76 11.80 -10.90 10.69
N SER A 77 12.83 -11.12 9.90
CA SER A 77 13.52 -10.05 9.18
C SER A 77 12.65 -9.46 8.07
N LEU A 78 12.93 -8.22 7.67
CA LEU A 78 12.25 -7.59 6.53
C LEU A 78 12.38 -8.39 5.23
N ARG A 79 13.48 -9.15 5.07
CA ARG A 79 13.70 -10.01 3.91
C ARG A 79 12.73 -11.19 3.91
N GLU A 80 12.54 -11.86 5.04
CA GLU A 80 11.59 -12.97 5.17
C GLU A 80 10.14 -12.49 4.98
N ILE A 81 9.80 -11.33 5.56
CA ILE A 81 8.49 -10.71 5.37
C ILE A 81 8.25 -10.40 3.89
N LYS A 82 9.27 -9.92 3.18
CA LYS A 82 9.19 -9.70 1.73
C LYS A 82 8.91 -11.00 0.97
N GLU A 83 9.61 -12.09 1.28
CA GLU A 83 9.36 -13.38 0.65
C GLU A 83 7.94 -13.89 0.92
N MET A 84 7.38 -13.63 2.11
CA MET A 84 5.99 -13.97 2.42
C MET A 84 4.99 -13.13 1.61
N VAL A 85 5.26 -11.83 1.46
CA VAL A 85 4.50 -10.92 0.58
C VAL A 85 4.52 -11.42 -0.87
N GLU A 86 5.70 -11.77 -1.39
CA GLU A 86 5.86 -12.23 -2.78
C GLU A 86 5.16 -13.58 -3.03
N LYS A 87 5.15 -14.48 -2.04
CA LYS A 87 4.46 -15.77 -2.11
C LYS A 87 2.94 -15.68 -1.87
N GLY A 88 2.39 -14.47 -1.69
CA GLY A 88 0.96 -14.26 -1.44
C GLY A 88 0.46 -14.85 -0.11
N ARG A 89 1.36 -15.04 0.86
CA ARG A 89 1.04 -15.62 2.17
C ARG A 89 0.46 -14.59 3.15
N ILE A 90 0.41 -13.32 2.76
CA ILE A 90 -0.08 -12.18 3.53
C ILE A 90 -0.69 -11.06 2.68
#